data_AF-A0A7J8MQ98-F1
#
_entry.id   AF-A0A7J8MQ98-F1
#
_cell.length_a   1.000
_cell.length_b   1.000
_cell.length_c   1.000
_cell.angle_alpha   90.00
_cell.angle_beta   90.00
_cell.angle_gamma   90.00
#
_symmetry.space_group_name_H-M   'P 1'
#
loop_
_entity.id
_entity.type
_entity.pdbx_description
1 polymer ?
#
loop_
_entity_poly.entity_id
_entity_poly.type
_entity_poly.pdbx_seq_one_letter_code
_entity_poly.pdbx_strand_id
1 'polypeptide(L)'
;MPSQGDLERQIEQLMECKPLSEAEVKALCEQARAVLVEEWNVQPVKCPVTVCGDIHGQFYDLIELFRIGGNAPDTNYLFMGDYVDRGYYSVETVSLLVALKVRYRDRITILRGNHESRQITQVYGFYDECLRKYGNANVWKYFTDLFDYLPLTALIESQIFCLHGGLSPSLDTLDNIRALDRIQE
;
A
#
# COMPACT_ATOMS: atom_id res chain seq x y z
N MET A 1 -11.16 -10.98 -16.43
CA MET A 1 -10.04 -10.50 -15.61
C MET A 1 -9.30 -9.45 -16.43
N PRO A 2 -8.92 -8.30 -15.85
CA PRO A 2 -8.12 -7.30 -16.56
C PRO A 2 -6.85 -7.94 -17.11
N SER A 3 -6.48 -7.61 -18.34
CA SER A 3 -5.27 -8.12 -18.98
C SER A 3 -4.04 -7.47 -18.35
N GLN A 4 -2.85 -8.11 -18.46
CA GLN A 4 -1.59 -7.47 -18.02
C GLN A 4 -1.40 -6.08 -18.69
N GLY A 5 -1.87 -5.91 -19.93
CA GLY A 5 -1.82 -4.62 -20.62
C GLY A 5 -2.70 -3.54 -19.99
N ASP A 6 -3.80 -3.92 -19.33
CA ASP A 6 -4.62 -2.95 -18.60
C ASP A 6 -3.89 -2.40 -17.38
N LEU A 7 -3.13 -3.25 -16.67
CA LEU A 7 -2.38 -2.87 -15.49
C LEU A 7 -1.20 -1.94 -15.83
N GLU A 8 -0.49 -2.21 -16.93
CA GLU A 8 0.60 -1.34 -17.38
C GLU A 8 0.09 0.05 -17.78
N ARG A 9 -1.02 0.12 -18.52
CA ARG A 9 -1.71 1.39 -18.81
C ARG A 9 -2.12 2.13 -17.53
N GLN A 10 -2.67 1.42 -16.55
CA GLN A 10 -3.06 2.02 -15.27
C GLN A 10 -1.85 2.60 -14.54
N ILE A 11 -0.72 1.90 -14.51
CA ILE A 11 0.52 2.38 -13.91
C ILE A 11 1.02 3.65 -14.63
N GLU A 12 1.08 3.64 -15.96
CA GLU A 12 1.49 4.82 -16.75
C GLU A 12 0.60 6.04 -16.47
N GLN A 13 -0.73 5.84 -16.47
CA GLN A 13 -1.69 6.88 -16.14
C GLN A 13 -1.48 7.42 -14.72
N LEU A 14 -1.28 6.52 -13.75
CA LEU A 14 -1.04 6.89 -12.36
C LEU A 14 0.28 7.65 -12.18
N MET A 15 1.35 7.27 -12.89
CA MET A 15 2.64 7.96 -12.87
C MET A 15 2.53 9.42 -13.34
N GLU A 16 1.55 9.75 -14.18
CA GLU A 16 1.21 11.12 -14.58
C GLU A 16 0.31 11.86 -13.56
N CYS A 17 0.09 11.29 -12.38
CA CYS A 17 -0.81 11.81 -11.35
C CYS A 17 -2.28 11.93 -11.85
N LYS A 18 -2.71 11.01 -12.71
CA LYS A 18 -4.10 10.95 -13.18
C LYS A 18 -4.85 9.85 -12.45
N PRO A 19 -5.98 10.15 -11.77
CA PRO A 19 -6.74 9.13 -11.05
C PRO A 19 -7.35 8.11 -12.03
N LEU A 20 -7.46 6.86 -11.57
CA LEU A 20 -8.19 5.82 -12.29
C LEU A 20 -9.70 6.02 -12.15
N SER A 21 -10.50 5.44 -13.05
CA SER A 21 -11.95 5.40 -12.89
C SER A 21 -12.37 4.54 -11.70
N GLU A 22 -13.55 4.78 -11.12
CA GLU A 22 -14.05 4.00 -9.98
C GLU A 22 -14.06 2.48 -10.26
N ALA A 23 -14.44 2.08 -11.49
CA ALA A 23 -14.46 0.67 -11.90
C ALA A 23 -13.05 0.06 -11.96
N GLU A 24 -12.06 0.82 -12.43
CA GLU A 24 -10.65 0.40 -12.46
C GLU A 24 -10.09 0.29 -11.04
N VAL A 25 -10.39 1.24 -10.15
CA VAL A 25 -9.98 1.18 -8.74
C VAL A 25 -10.54 -0.06 -8.07
N LYS A 26 -11.83 -0.35 -8.28
CA LYS A 26 -12.48 -1.56 -7.75
C LYS A 26 -11.76 -2.83 -8.23
N ALA A 27 -11.55 -2.95 -9.54
CA ALA A 27 -10.88 -4.12 -10.12
C ALA A 27 -9.43 -4.25 -9.66
N LEU A 28 -8.73 -3.13 -9.43
CA LEU A 28 -7.38 -3.11 -8.88
C LEU A 28 -7.36 -3.60 -7.44
N CYS A 29 -8.28 -3.12 -6.60
CA CYS A 29 -8.39 -3.56 -5.20
C CYS A 29 -8.74 -5.06 -5.09
N GLU A 30 -9.61 -5.58 -5.96
CA GLU A 30 -9.93 -7.00 -6.01
C GLU A 30 -8.71 -7.87 -6.39
N GLN A 31 -7.91 -7.43 -7.36
CA GLN A 31 -6.66 -8.09 -7.73
C GLN A 31 -5.62 -8.03 -6.60
N ALA A 32 -5.48 -6.87 -5.96
CA ALA A 32 -4.56 -6.68 -4.86
C ALA A 32 -4.94 -7.55 -3.65
N ARG A 33 -6.24 -7.64 -3.33
CA ARG A 33 -6.74 -8.56 -2.30
C ARG A 33 -6.34 -10.00 -2.57
N ALA A 34 -6.45 -10.46 -3.81
CA ALA A 34 -6.07 -11.82 -4.19
C ALA A 34 -4.57 -12.09 -4.00
N VAL A 35 -3.72 -11.05 -4.07
CA VAL A 35 -2.28 -11.16 -3.76
C VAL A 35 -2.05 -11.11 -2.25
N LEU A 36 -2.59 -10.09 -1.58
CA LEU A 36 -2.33 -9.82 -0.17
C LEU A 36 -2.92 -10.89 0.76
N VAL A 37 -3.94 -11.64 0.35
CA VAL A 37 -4.47 -12.75 1.17
C VAL A 37 -3.49 -13.93 1.27
N GLU A 38 -2.62 -14.10 0.28
CA GLU A 38 -1.59 -15.15 0.28
C GLU A 38 -0.36 -14.75 1.12
N GLU A 39 -0.30 -13.49 1.54
CA GLU A 39 0.81 -12.93 2.29
C GLU A 39 0.67 -13.17 3.80
N TRP A 40 1.78 -13.50 4.45
CA TRP A 40 1.93 -13.59 5.91
C TRP A 40 1.92 -12.21 6.60
N ASN A 41 1.59 -12.17 7.89
CA ASN A 41 1.68 -10.94 8.69
C ASN A 41 3.13 -10.42 8.83
N VAL A 42 4.10 -11.34 8.74
CA VAL A 42 5.54 -11.04 8.77
C VAL A 42 6.12 -11.41 7.40
N GLN A 43 6.32 -10.40 6.56
CA GLN A 43 6.83 -10.60 5.20
C GLN A 43 8.35 -10.78 5.17
N PRO A 44 8.89 -11.89 4.62
CA PRO A 44 10.32 -12.02 4.40
C PRO A 44 10.74 -11.13 3.22
N VAL A 45 11.75 -10.28 3.44
CA VAL A 45 12.27 -9.37 2.41
C VAL A 45 13.75 -9.65 2.18
N LYS A 46 14.17 -9.74 0.92
CA LYS A 46 15.56 -10.00 0.51
C LYS A 46 16.27 -8.71 0.11
N CYS A 47 17.55 -8.64 0.41
CA CYS A 47 18.43 -7.58 -0.06
C CYS A 47 18.86 -7.81 -1.53
N PRO A 48 19.21 -6.75 -2.28
CA PRO A 48 19.09 -5.33 -1.91
C PRO A 48 17.63 -4.86 -1.88
N VAL A 49 17.28 -3.98 -0.94
CA VAL A 49 15.93 -3.39 -0.83
C VAL A 49 16.03 -1.93 -0.40
N THR A 50 15.19 -1.08 -1.00
CA THR A 50 14.98 0.30 -0.60
C THR A 50 13.82 0.37 0.37
N VAL A 51 14.06 0.85 1.60
CA VAL A 51 13.05 0.98 2.64
C VAL A 51 12.51 2.41 2.66
N CYS A 52 11.18 2.54 2.64
CA CYS A 52 10.47 3.81 2.54
C CYS A 52 9.51 3.96 3.73
N GLY A 53 9.53 5.12 4.37
CA GLY A 53 8.59 5.49 5.43
C GLY A 53 7.32 6.15 4.86
N ASP A 54 6.73 7.03 5.68
CA ASP A 54 5.47 7.72 5.42
C ASP A 54 5.48 8.50 4.08
N ILE A 55 4.35 8.46 3.38
CA ILE A 55 4.16 9.17 2.11
C ILE A 55 3.04 10.22 2.23
N HIS A 56 1.96 9.93 2.97
CA HIS A 56 0.86 10.88 3.26
C HIS A 56 0.34 11.64 2.03
N GLY A 57 0.04 10.92 0.94
CA GLY A 57 -0.48 11.53 -0.27
C GLY A 57 0.44 12.56 -0.96
N GLN A 58 1.74 12.58 -0.63
CA GLN A 58 2.76 13.39 -1.29
C GLN A 58 3.23 12.74 -2.60
N PHE A 59 2.33 12.69 -3.57
CA PHE A 59 2.54 11.94 -4.81
C PHE A 59 3.82 12.33 -5.56
N TYR A 60 4.12 13.63 -5.70
CA TYR A 60 5.30 14.07 -6.43
C TYR A 60 6.61 13.70 -5.73
N ASP A 61 6.60 13.63 -4.40
CA ASP A 61 7.75 13.17 -3.62
C ASP A 61 7.93 11.65 -3.75
N LEU A 62 6.84 10.89 -3.88
CA LEU A 62 6.89 9.46 -4.21
C LEU A 62 7.51 9.22 -5.61
N ILE A 63 7.17 10.04 -6.61
CA ILE A 63 7.81 9.95 -7.93
C ILE A 63 9.30 10.27 -7.86
N GLU A 64 9.68 11.27 -7.06
CA GLU A 64 11.09 11.59 -6.83
C GLU A 64 11.83 10.43 -6.13
N LEU A 65 11.19 9.78 -5.16
CA LEU A 65 11.71 8.61 -4.48
C LEU A 65 12.02 7.48 -5.48
N PHE A 66 11.11 7.20 -6.43
CA PHE A 66 11.37 6.22 -7.49
C PHE A 66 12.47 6.66 -8.45
N ARG A 67 12.59 7.97 -8.75
CA ARG A 67 13.65 8.51 -9.59
C ARG A 67 15.04 8.31 -8.97
N ILE A 68 15.16 8.47 -7.64
CA ILE A 68 16.41 8.32 -6.91
C ILE A 68 16.72 6.84 -6.64
N GLY A 69 15.72 6.08 -6.20
CA GLY A 69 15.90 4.68 -5.81
C GLY A 69 15.97 3.71 -6.99
N GLY A 70 15.42 4.09 -8.15
CA GLY A 70 15.29 3.23 -9.33
C GLY A 70 13.91 2.59 -9.42
N ASN A 71 13.50 2.17 -10.63
CA ASN A 71 12.18 1.59 -10.84
C ASN A 71 12.18 0.07 -10.60
N ALA A 72 11.02 -0.47 -10.21
CA ALA A 72 10.79 -1.91 -10.30
C ALA A 72 10.72 -2.33 -11.79
N PRO A 73 11.20 -3.53 -12.16
CA PRO A 73 11.62 -4.63 -11.30
C PRO A 73 13.10 -4.62 -10.88
N ASP A 74 13.90 -3.64 -11.33
CA ASP A 74 15.34 -3.61 -11.08
C ASP A 74 15.68 -3.31 -9.61
N THR A 75 14.78 -2.64 -8.90
CA THR A 75 14.89 -2.31 -7.47
C THR A 75 13.75 -2.91 -6.66
N ASN A 76 14.08 -3.52 -5.53
CA ASN A 76 13.08 -3.97 -4.56
C ASN A 76 12.71 -2.84 -3.60
N TYR A 77 11.44 -2.75 -3.21
CA TYR A 77 10.93 -1.76 -2.27
C TYR A 77 10.19 -2.39 -1.10
N LEU A 78 10.38 -1.79 0.07
CA LEU A 78 9.60 -2.03 1.28
C LEU A 78 9.03 -0.69 1.76
N PHE A 79 7.71 -0.54 1.65
CA PHE A 79 7.00 0.64 2.14
C PHE A 79 6.35 0.33 3.50
N MET A 80 6.66 1.13 4.51
CA MET A 80 6.31 0.84 5.91
C MET A 80 4.91 1.30 6.34
N GLY A 81 4.15 1.99 5.50
CA GLY A 81 2.77 2.41 5.79
C GLY A 81 2.54 3.90 5.54
N ASP A 82 1.39 4.40 5.97
CA ASP A 82 0.98 5.80 5.90
C ASP A 82 1.07 6.39 4.49
N TYR A 83 0.31 5.79 3.58
CA TYR A 83 0.20 6.17 2.17
C TYR A 83 -0.78 7.31 1.96
N VAL A 84 -1.81 7.37 2.81
CA VAL A 84 -2.95 8.27 2.67
C VAL A 84 -3.00 9.35 3.75
N ASP A 85 -3.98 10.25 3.60
CA ASP A 85 -4.25 11.42 4.44
C ASP A 85 -3.18 12.52 4.39
N ARG A 86 -3.54 13.70 4.91
CA ARG A 86 -2.75 14.96 4.96
C ARG A 86 -2.42 15.57 3.60
N GLY A 87 -2.00 14.78 2.62
CA GLY A 87 -1.77 15.19 1.24
C GLY A 87 -3.06 15.26 0.41
N TYR A 88 -2.97 15.88 -0.77
CA TYR A 88 -4.09 16.06 -1.69
C TYR A 88 -4.19 14.97 -2.77
N TYR A 89 -3.20 14.08 -2.82
CA TYR A 89 -3.03 13.04 -3.84
C TYR A 89 -2.93 11.64 -3.22
N SER A 90 -3.67 11.39 -2.13
CA SER A 90 -3.69 10.09 -1.46
C SER A 90 -4.24 9.01 -2.37
N VAL A 91 -5.29 9.31 -3.15
CA VAL A 91 -5.91 8.37 -4.10
C VAL A 91 -4.89 7.91 -5.14
N GLU A 92 -4.16 8.82 -5.78
CA GLU A 92 -3.16 8.49 -6.80
C GLU A 92 -1.98 7.74 -6.18
N THR A 93 -1.54 8.17 -4.99
CA THR A 93 -0.44 7.56 -4.23
C THR A 93 -0.74 6.08 -3.92
N VAL A 94 -1.87 5.81 -3.25
CA VAL A 94 -2.23 4.45 -2.88
C VAL A 94 -2.56 3.59 -4.09
N SER A 95 -3.21 4.16 -5.12
CA SER A 95 -3.49 3.44 -6.37
C SER A 95 -2.20 3.00 -7.06
N LEU A 96 -1.18 3.87 -7.11
CA LEU A 96 0.11 3.56 -7.72
C LEU A 96 0.83 2.44 -6.97
N LEU A 97 0.92 2.54 -5.64
CA LEU A 97 1.56 1.53 -4.80
C LEU A 97 0.87 0.17 -4.94
N VAL A 98 -0.47 0.15 -4.96
CA VAL A 98 -1.26 -1.08 -5.14
C VAL A 98 -1.06 -1.65 -6.55
N ALA A 99 -1.07 -0.82 -7.59
CA ALA A 99 -0.81 -1.28 -8.96
C ALA A 99 0.58 -1.88 -9.13
N LEU A 100 1.61 -1.23 -8.56
CA LEU A 100 2.97 -1.75 -8.53
C LEU A 100 3.07 -3.06 -7.73
N LYS A 101 2.36 -3.17 -6.60
CA LYS A 101 2.29 -4.42 -5.82
C LYS A 101 1.69 -5.57 -6.63
N VAL A 102 0.59 -5.32 -7.34
CA VAL A 102 -0.05 -6.35 -8.19
C VAL A 102 0.88 -6.75 -9.34
N ARG A 103 1.58 -5.79 -9.95
CA ARG A 103 2.46 -6.00 -11.11
C ARG A 103 3.78 -6.68 -10.75
N TYR A 104 4.32 -6.38 -9.58
CA TYR A 104 5.65 -6.82 -9.13
C TYR A 104 5.58 -7.39 -7.70
N ARG A 105 4.77 -8.45 -7.54
CA ARG A 105 4.43 -9.07 -6.25
C ARG A 105 5.64 -9.36 -5.35
N ASP A 106 6.72 -9.87 -5.94
CA ASP A 106 7.96 -10.27 -5.25
C ASP A 106 8.97 -9.11 -5.06
N ARG A 107 8.70 -7.94 -5.66
CA ARG A 107 9.63 -6.79 -5.65
C ARG A 107 9.11 -5.64 -4.80
N ILE A 108 7.80 -5.49 -4.68
CA ILE A 108 7.16 -4.41 -3.93
C ILE A 108 6.49 -5.04 -2.70
N THR A 109 6.91 -4.64 -1.51
CA THR A 109 6.24 -4.99 -0.25
C THR A 109 5.62 -3.73 0.33
N ILE A 110 4.33 -3.79 0.67
CA ILE A 110 3.58 -2.71 1.30
C ILE A 110 3.04 -3.19 2.65
N LEU A 111 3.32 -2.44 3.71
CA LEU A 111 2.86 -2.74 5.07
C LEU A 111 1.71 -1.82 5.47
N ARG A 112 0.94 -2.22 6.49
CA ARG A 112 -0.12 -1.41 7.06
C ARG A 112 0.46 -0.36 8.01
N GLY A 113 0.21 0.92 7.72
CA GLY A 113 0.39 2.02 8.67
C GLY A 113 -0.88 2.30 9.48
N ASN A 114 -0.82 3.27 10.38
CA ASN A 114 -1.99 3.62 11.20
C ASN A 114 -3.02 4.44 10.41
N HIS A 115 -2.61 5.12 9.34
CA HIS A 115 -3.50 5.82 8.43
C HIS A 115 -4.27 4.88 7.49
N GLU A 116 -3.87 3.62 7.36
CA GLU A 116 -4.61 2.59 6.62
C GLU A 116 -5.76 1.98 7.47
N SER A 117 -6.60 2.84 8.04
CA SER A 117 -7.75 2.50 8.89
C SER A 117 -8.97 3.36 8.56
N ARG A 118 -10.19 2.82 8.72
CA ARG A 118 -11.44 3.55 8.48
C ARG A 118 -11.57 4.74 9.42
N GLN A 119 -11.17 4.58 10.68
CA GLN A 119 -11.29 5.64 11.68
C GLN A 119 -10.44 6.87 11.33
N ILE A 120 -9.18 6.66 10.92
CA ILE A 120 -8.25 7.77 10.63
C ILE A 120 -8.61 8.42 9.29
N THR A 121 -8.87 7.61 8.25
CA THR A 121 -9.19 8.15 6.91
C THR A 121 -10.46 8.98 6.84
N GLN A 122 -11.42 8.77 7.76
CA GLN A 122 -12.62 9.60 7.87
C GLN A 122 -12.33 11.01 8.43
N VAL A 123 -11.29 11.15 9.24
CA VAL A 123 -10.99 12.40 9.95
C VAL A 123 -9.90 13.21 9.25
N TYR A 124 -8.94 12.54 8.61
CA TYR A 124 -7.70 13.18 8.13
C TYR A 124 -7.62 13.42 6.61
N GLY A 125 -8.75 13.24 5.92
CA GLY A 125 -8.99 13.81 4.59
C GLY A 125 -9.11 12.81 3.45
N PHE A 126 -8.70 11.54 3.61
CA PHE A 126 -8.80 10.57 2.51
C PHE A 126 -10.26 10.28 2.11
N TYR A 127 -11.19 10.24 3.08
CA TYR A 127 -12.63 10.11 2.79
C TYR A 127 -13.14 11.28 1.93
N ASP A 128 -12.83 12.51 2.33
CA ASP A 128 -13.24 13.72 1.61
C ASP A 128 -12.58 13.83 0.23
N GLU A 129 -11.33 13.37 0.11
CA GLU A 129 -10.61 13.31 -1.16
C GLU A 129 -11.33 12.36 -2.14
N CYS A 130 -11.70 11.16 -1.69
CA CYS A 130 -12.46 10.20 -2.49
C CYS A 130 -13.82 10.78 -2.91
N LEU A 131 -14.55 11.38 -1.97
CA LEU A 131 -15.86 11.98 -2.24
C LEU A 131 -15.76 13.11 -3.28
N ARG A 132 -14.74 13.96 -3.17
CA ARG A 132 -14.50 15.07 -4.10
C ARG A 132 -14.10 14.59 -5.50
N LYS A 133 -13.27 13.56 -5.61
CA LYS A 133 -12.76 13.06 -6.90
C LYS A 133 -13.76 12.18 -7.65
N TYR A 134 -14.56 11.39 -6.93
CA TYR A 134 -15.46 10.38 -7.51
C TYR A 134 -16.95 10.72 -7.34
N GLY A 135 -17.29 11.73 -6.55
CA GLY A 135 -18.67 12.11 -6.24
C GLY A 135 -19.39 11.18 -5.27
N ASN A 136 -18.71 10.13 -4.77
CA ASN A 136 -19.25 9.16 -3.82
C ASN A 136 -18.12 8.52 -2.99
N ALA A 137 -18.48 7.74 -1.96
CA ALA A 137 -17.53 7.11 -1.04
C ALA A 137 -17.11 5.68 -1.42
N ASN A 138 -17.46 5.17 -2.61
CA ASN A 138 -17.17 3.79 -2.99
C ASN A 138 -15.67 3.52 -3.06
N VAL A 139 -14.90 4.43 -3.64
CA VAL A 139 -13.43 4.31 -3.72
C VAL A 139 -12.78 4.24 -2.35
N TRP A 140 -13.22 5.09 -1.41
CA TRP A 140 -12.77 5.02 -0.02
C TRP A 140 -13.09 3.66 0.60
N LYS A 141 -14.28 3.12 0.34
CA LYS A 141 -14.69 1.81 0.84
C LYS A 141 -13.85 0.68 0.26
N TYR A 142 -13.55 0.71 -1.04
CA TYR A 142 -12.70 -0.30 -1.69
C TYR A 142 -11.28 -0.32 -1.11
N PHE A 143 -10.68 0.86 -0.86
CA PHE A 143 -9.36 0.95 -0.27
C PHE A 143 -9.34 0.54 1.20
N THR A 144 -10.29 1.02 2.01
CA THR A 144 -10.35 0.61 3.43
C THR A 144 -10.59 -0.88 3.60
N ASP A 145 -11.42 -1.49 2.76
CA ASP A 145 -11.59 -2.94 2.75
C ASP A 145 -10.32 -3.69 2.28
N LEU A 146 -9.46 -3.06 1.46
CA LEU A 146 -8.17 -3.61 1.06
C LEU A 146 -7.11 -3.48 2.17
N PHE A 147 -7.14 -2.38 2.94
CA PHE A 147 -6.17 -2.09 3.99
C PHE A 147 -6.11 -3.17 5.08
N ASP A 148 -7.24 -3.82 5.37
CA ASP A 148 -7.29 -4.95 6.31
C ASP A 148 -6.42 -6.16 5.87
N TYR A 149 -6.07 -6.24 4.59
CA TYR A 149 -5.26 -7.33 4.04
C TYR A 149 -3.76 -7.03 4.06
N LEU A 150 -3.36 -5.78 4.31
CA LEU A 150 -1.96 -5.37 4.31
C LEU A 150 -1.18 -6.09 5.42
N PRO A 151 -0.02 -6.69 5.12
CA PRO A 151 0.86 -7.24 6.14
C PRO A 151 1.23 -6.20 7.21
N LEU A 152 1.41 -6.67 8.44
CA LEU A 152 1.69 -5.78 9.57
C LEU A 152 3.18 -5.43 9.66
N THR A 153 4.05 -6.36 9.30
CA THR A 153 5.50 -6.25 9.51
C THR A 153 6.28 -6.93 8.40
N ALA A 154 7.57 -6.61 8.30
CA ALA A 154 8.53 -7.27 7.43
C ALA A 154 9.80 -7.64 8.19
N LEU A 155 10.52 -8.64 7.67
CA LEU A 155 11.79 -9.10 8.20
C LEU A 155 12.82 -9.16 7.06
N ILE A 156 13.72 -8.19 7.02
CA ILE A 156 14.77 -8.10 6.00
C ILE A 156 15.93 -9.03 6.38
N GLU A 157 16.29 -9.94 5.49
CA GLU A 157 17.41 -10.91 5.64
C GLU A 157 17.39 -11.69 6.97
N SER A 158 16.20 -11.90 7.55
CA SER A 158 16.04 -12.51 8.89
C SER A 158 16.77 -11.75 10.02
N GLN A 159 17.09 -10.48 9.82
CA GLN A 159 17.92 -9.68 10.74
C GLN A 159 17.25 -8.37 11.15
N ILE A 160 16.65 -7.64 10.21
CA ILE A 160 16.08 -6.31 10.47
C ILE A 160 14.56 -6.43 10.50
N PHE A 161 13.98 -6.19 11.66
CA PHE A 161 12.53 -6.18 11.87
C PHE A 161 11.98 -4.79 11.54
N CYS A 162 11.06 -4.74 10.58
CA CYS A 162 10.45 -3.51 10.06
C CYS A 162 8.96 -3.49 10.34
N LEU A 163 8.48 -2.37 10.88
CA LEU A 163 7.09 -2.08 11.16
C LEU A 163 6.86 -0.57 11.10
N HIS A 164 5.61 -0.17 10.95
CA HIS A 164 5.23 1.24 10.95
C HIS A 164 5.45 1.92 12.31
N GLY A 165 4.86 1.34 13.36
CA GLY A 165 4.82 1.94 14.70
C GLY A 165 5.99 1.53 15.59
N GLY A 166 5.76 0.55 16.46
CA GLY A 166 6.73 0.17 17.48
C GLY A 166 6.41 -1.16 18.16
N LEU A 167 7.25 -1.52 19.14
CA LEU A 167 7.10 -2.77 19.89
C LEU A 167 5.86 -2.74 20.78
N SER A 168 5.30 -3.92 21.05
CA SER A 168 4.21 -4.11 22.01
C SER A 168 4.69 -4.95 23.19
N PRO A 169 4.32 -4.59 24.45
CA PRO A 169 4.63 -5.42 25.62
C PRO A 169 3.90 -6.77 25.63
N SER A 170 2.93 -6.98 24.73
CA SER A 170 2.21 -8.26 24.56
C SER A 170 2.74 -9.13 23.43
N LEU A 171 3.74 -8.66 22.69
CA LEU A 171 4.30 -9.33 21.51
C LEU A 171 5.80 -9.55 21.70
N ASP A 172 6.17 -10.67 22.33
CA ASP A 172 7.56 -10.99 22.63
C ASP A 172 8.29 -11.66 21.46
N THR A 173 7.56 -12.31 20.55
CA THR A 173 8.14 -13.08 19.45
C THR A 173 7.46 -12.80 18.11
N LEU A 174 8.18 -13.06 17.01
CA LEU A 174 7.62 -12.98 15.65
C LEU A 174 6.45 -13.95 15.45
N ASP A 175 6.42 -15.07 16.17
CA ASP A 175 5.33 -16.04 16.09
C ASP A 175 4.02 -15.48 16.66
N ASN A 176 4.10 -14.62 17.68
CA ASN A 176 2.91 -13.90 18.16
C ASN A 176 2.31 -13.03 17.07
N ILE A 177 3.15 -12.35 16.28
CA ILE A 177 2.72 -11.48 15.18
C ILE A 177 2.13 -12.31 14.04
N ARG A 178 2.75 -13.44 13.69
CA ARG A 178 2.24 -14.37 12.67
C ARG A 178 0.85 -14.92 13.00
N ALA A 179 0.54 -15.07 14.29
CA ALA A 179 -0.73 -15.59 14.77
C ALA A 179 -1.87 -14.55 14.87
N LEU A 180 -1.57 -13.25 14.69
CA LEU A 180 -2.60 -12.21 14.72
C LEU A 180 -3.59 -12.40 13.58
N ASP A 181 -4.88 -12.27 13.88
CA ASP A 181 -5.87 -12.05 12.83
C ASP A 181 -5.75 -10.60 12.38
N ARG A 182 -5.21 -10.37 11.18
CA ARG A 182 -5.02 -9.01 10.67
C ARG A 182 -6.22 -8.46 9.90
N ILE A 183 -7.15 -9.32 9.45
CA ILE A 183 -8.25 -8.94 8.57
C ILE A 183 -9.40 -8.39 9.40
N GLN A 184 -9.14 -7.28 10.07
CA GLN A 184 -10.06 -6.54 10.91
C GLN A 184 -9.64 -5.06 10.96
N GLU A 185 -10.55 -4.24 11.48
CA GLU A 185 -10.25 -2.85 11.88
C GLU A 185 -9.52 -2.83 13.23
#